data_AF-A0A370NI59-F1
#
_entry.id   AF-A0A370NI59-F1
#
_cell.length_a   1.000
_cell.length_b   1.000
_cell.length_c   1.000
_cell.angle_alpha   90.00
_cell.angle_beta   90.00
_cell.angle_gamma   90.00
#
_symmetry.space_group_name_H-M   'P 1'
#
loop_
_entity.id
_entity.type
_entity.pdbx_description
1 polymer ?
#
loop_
_entity_poly.entity_id
_entity_poly.type
_entity_poly.pdbx_seq_one_letter_code
_entity_poly.pdbx_strand_id
1 'polypeptide(L)'
;MATQLTGEQDGAIARAIELGKRQIQQEIADDRIPPTVTDFAKLHDFVDANEFDWPCEDDGEWNRLFPRTSAAEEDDFCEAANRIQEALGQWLTASVERNALLVEKLVEDALNAACLSVRDGLKVSAGDAVGVFFSGSQKEAFQTMFARYVLCEISWMAEDEGDCPAGA
;
A
#
# COMPACT_ATOMS: atom_id res chain seq x y z
N MET A 1 14.09 29.05 -11.28
CA MET A 1 13.76 29.42 -9.89
C MET A 1 12.64 28.49 -9.50
N ALA A 2 12.77 27.70 -8.43
CA ALA A 2 11.66 26.87 -7.96
C ALA A 2 10.53 27.82 -7.52
N THR A 3 9.37 27.73 -8.17
CA THR A 3 8.19 28.48 -7.74
C THR A 3 7.82 27.97 -6.36
N GLN A 4 7.67 28.88 -5.40
CA GLN A 4 7.27 28.50 -4.06
C GLN A 4 5.77 28.22 -4.08
N LEU A 5 5.40 26.94 -3.99
CA LEU A 5 4.00 26.52 -3.86
C LEU A 5 3.37 27.17 -2.62
N THR A 6 2.06 27.43 -2.71
CA THR A 6 1.27 27.96 -1.61
C THR A 6 1.02 26.90 -0.54
N GLY A 7 0.69 27.31 0.69
CA GLY A 7 0.33 26.36 1.75
C GLY A 7 -0.91 25.52 1.45
N GLU A 8 -1.81 26.01 0.58
CA GLU A 8 -2.97 25.25 0.12
C GLU A 8 -2.56 24.14 -0.86
N GLN A 9 -1.65 24.45 -1.80
CA GLN A 9 -1.06 23.48 -2.73
C GLN A 9 -0.22 22.42 -2.00
N ASP A 10 0.59 22.81 -1.01
CA ASP A 10 1.33 21.86 -0.17
C ASP A 10 0.38 20.94 0.61
N GLY A 11 -0.74 21.49 1.11
CA GLY A 11 -1.78 20.71 1.78
C GLY A 11 -2.46 19.70 0.85
N ALA A 12 -2.70 20.06 -0.40
CA ALA A 12 -3.26 19.15 -1.41
C ALA A 12 -2.26 18.04 -1.79
N ILE A 13 -0.98 18.38 -1.98
CA ILE A 13 0.09 17.40 -2.22
C ILE A 13 0.17 16.38 -1.08
N ALA A 14 0.12 16.82 0.18
CA ALA A 14 0.13 15.92 1.32
C ALA A 14 -1.06 14.94 1.33
N ARG A 15 -2.27 15.42 0.98
CA ARG A 15 -3.45 14.55 0.85
C ARG A 15 -3.31 13.56 -0.30
N ALA A 16 -2.80 14.00 -1.44
CA ALA A 16 -2.56 13.15 -2.61
C ALA A 16 -1.55 12.04 -2.28
N ILE A 17 -0.47 12.35 -1.54
CA ILE A 17 0.49 11.35 -1.05
C ILE A 17 -0.21 10.30 -0.18
N GLU A 18 -1.02 10.71 0.81
CA GLU A 18 -1.73 9.76 1.68
C GLU A 18 -2.80 8.95 0.95
N LEU A 19 -3.40 9.50 -0.11
CA LEU A 19 -4.29 8.76 -0.99
C LEU A 19 -3.51 7.73 -1.82
N GLY A 20 -2.43 8.12 -2.48
CA GLY A 20 -1.58 7.25 -3.28
C GLY A 20 -1.00 6.09 -2.47
N LYS A 21 -0.55 6.33 -1.23
CA LYS A 21 -0.13 5.26 -0.31
C LYS A 21 -1.23 4.22 -0.09
N ARG A 22 -2.45 4.67 0.22
CA ARG A 22 -3.61 3.78 0.45
C ARG A 22 -4.00 3.00 -0.80
N GLN A 23 -4.00 3.65 -1.96
CA GLN A 23 -4.29 2.98 -3.23
C GLN A 23 -3.22 1.91 -3.53
N ILE A 24 -1.93 2.24 -3.41
CA ILE A 24 -0.85 1.26 -3.60
C ILE A 24 -0.99 0.08 -2.62
N GLN A 25 -1.28 0.33 -1.33
CA GLN A 25 -1.53 -0.74 -0.36
C GLN A 25 -2.68 -1.65 -0.79
N GLN A 26 -3.76 -1.08 -1.33
CA GLN A 26 -4.92 -1.83 -1.81
C GLN A 26 -4.56 -2.69 -3.03
N GLU A 27 -3.83 -2.13 -3.99
CA GLU A 27 -3.38 -2.83 -5.18
C GLU A 27 -2.43 -4.00 -4.85
N ILE A 28 -1.58 -3.85 -3.82
CA ILE A 28 -0.75 -4.94 -3.27
C ILE A 28 -1.63 -6.01 -2.60
N ALA A 29 -2.62 -5.60 -1.79
CA ALA A 29 -3.53 -6.55 -1.12
C ALA A 29 -4.43 -7.31 -2.11
N ASP A 30 -4.70 -6.71 -3.27
CA ASP A 30 -5.46 -7.29 -4.38
C ASP A 30 -4.59 -8.15 -5.33
N ASP A 31 -3.31 -8.35 -5.03
CA ASP A 31 -2.34 -9.12 -5.84
C ASP A 31 -2.09 -8.52 -7.24
N ARG A 32 -2.37 -7.22 -7.42
CA ARG A 32 -2.12 -6.51 -8.68
C ARG A 32 -0.70 -5.95 -8.76
N ILE A 33 -0.13 -5.58 -7.62
CA ILE A 33 1.27 -5.14 -7.49
C ILE A 33 1.99 -6.12 -6.57
N PRO A 34 3.15 -6.68 -6.97
CA PRO A 34 3.92 -7.56 -6.10
C PRO A 34 4.34 -6.84 -4.81
N PRO A 35 4.27 -7.51 -3.65
CA PRO A 35 4.65 -6.92 -2.36
C PRO A 35 6.16 -6.68 -2.23
N THR A 36 6.96 -7.01 -3.24
CA THR A 36 8.41 -6.78 -3.32
C THR A 36 8.77 -5.49 -4.06
N VAL A 37 7.82 -4.83 -4.74
CA VAL A 37 8.09 -3.59 -5.49
C VAL A 37 8.46 -2.45 -4.53
N THR A 38 9.63 -1.86 -4.74
CA THR A 38 10.22 -0.80 -3.90
C THR A 38 10.48 0.51 -4.65
N ASP A 39 10.20 0.55 -5.95
CA ASP A 39 10.45 1.69 -6.83
C ASP A 39 9.14 2.13 -7.48
N PHE A 40 8.86 3.43 -7.47
CA PHE A 40 7.66 4.00 -8.07
C PHE A 40 7.62 3.75 -9.58
N ALA A 41 8.76 3.85 -10.27
CA ALA A 41 8.81 3.64 -11.71
C ALA A 41 8.39 2.20 -12.09
N LYS A 42 8.72 1.22 -11.24
CA LYS A 42 8.32 -0.18 -11.44
C LYS A 42 6.82 -0.43 -11.24
N LEU A 43 6.09 0.47 -10.58
CA LEU A 43 4.64 0.33 -10.48
C LEU A 43 3.97 0.35 -11.86
N HIS A 44 4.54 1.08 -12.82
CA HIS A 44 4.05 1.14 -14.21
C HIS A 44 4.09 -0.20 -14.95
N ASP A 45 4.88 -1.16 -14.48
CA ASP A 45 4.90 -2.51 -15.05
C ASP A 45 3.63 -3.31 -14.70
N PHE A 46 2.86 -2.85 -13.71
CA PHE A 46 1.72 -3.56 -13.14
C PHE A 46 0.40 -2.79 -13.27
N VAL A 47 0.45 -1.47 -13.09
CA VAL A 47 -0.72 -0.57 -13.00
C VAL A 47 -0.37 0.78 -13.63
N ASP A 48 -1.37 1.60 -13.98
CA ASP A 48 -1.09 2.99 -14.36
C ASP A 48 -0.76 3.81 -13.11
N ALA A 49 0.52 3.88 -12.74
CA ALA A 49 0.93 4.55 -11.52
C ALA A 49 0.68 6.08 -11.51
N ASN A 50 0.37 6.68 -12.68
CA ASN A 50 -0.11 8.07 -12.75
C ASN A 50 -1.56 8.22 -12.26
N GLU A 51 -2.23 7.13 -11.84
CA GLU A 51 -3.50 7.21 -11.13
C GLU A 51 -3.32 7.39 -9.62
N PHE A 52 -2.09 7.18 -9.10
CA PHE A 52 -1.80 7.31 -7.66
C PHE A 52 -1.31 8.69 -7.25
N ASP A 53 -0.77 9.46 -8.20
CA ASP A 53 -0.33 10.84 -7.96
C ASP A 53 -1.48 11.85 -8.09
N TRP A 54 -2.63 11.40 -8.62
CA TRP A 54 -3.78 12.26 -8.83
C TRP A 54 -4.97 11.90 -7.93
N PRO A 55 -5.43 12.81 -7.07
CA PRO A 55 -6.77 12.67 -6.52
C PRO A 55 -7.76 12.84 -7.69
N CYS A 56 -8.33 11.73 -8.15
CA CYS A 56 -9.56 11.71 -8.95
C CYS A 56 -10.76 12.20 -8.11
N GLU A 57 -10.64 13.37 -7.47
CA GLU A 57 -11.75 13.98 -6.75
C GLU A 57 -12.67 14.68 -7.74
N ASP A 58 -13.95 14.27 -7.69
CA ASP A 58 -15.09 14.78 -8.47
C ASP A 58 -15.34 16.30 -8.30
N ASP A 59 -14.64 16.97 -7.38
CA ASP A 59 -14.86 18.37 -7.04
C ASP A 59 -13.94 19.36 -7.79
N GLY A 60 -12.95 18.84 -8.53
CA GLY A 60 -12.03 19.65 -9.32
C GLY A 60 -11.06 20.50 -8.50
N GLU A 61 -10.88 20.23 -7.19
CA GLU A 61 -9.95 20.96 -6.33
C GLU A 61 -8.54 21.01 -6.93
N TRP A 62 -8.06 19.87 -7.43
CA TRP A 62 -6.72 19.81 -8.01
C TRP A 62 -6.59 20.71 -9.24
N ASN A 63 -7.55 20.68 -10.16
CA ASN A 63 -7.54 21.55 -11.35
C ASN A 63 -7.60 23.04 -10.99
N ARG A 64 -8.20 23.39 -9.85
CA ARG A 64 -8.21 24.75 -9.30
C ARG A 64 -6.86 25.14 -8.70
N LEU A 65 -6.21 24.23 -7.98
CA LEU A 65 -4.95 24.48 -7.27
C LEU A 65 -3.71 24.40 -8.17
N PHE A 66 -3.77 23.58 -9.21
CA PHE A 66 -2.73 23.39 -10.21
C PHE A 66 -3.33 23.54 -11.61
N PRO A 67 -3.78 24.76 -11.98
CA PRO A 67 -4.23 25.03 -13.35
C PRO A 67 -3.10 24.75 -14.34
N ARG A 68 -3.44 24.57 -15.62
CA ARG A 68 -2.44 24.32 -16.69
C ARG A 68 -2.65 25.27 -17.86
N THR A 69 -3.01 26.53 -17.57
CA THR A 69 -3.39 27.51 -18.60
C THR A 69 -2.22 28.36 -19.08
N SER A 70 -1.08 28.30 -18.39
CA SER A 70 0.17 28.95 -18.78
C SER A 70 1.38 28.06 -18.49
N ALA A 71 2.52 28.38 -19.10
CA ALA A 71 3.77 27.64 -18.89
C ALA A 71 4.23 27.65 -17.42
N ALA A 72 4.03 28.76 -16.70
CA ALA A 72 4.38 28.83 -15.28
C ALA A 72 3.49 27.92 -14.42
N GLU A 73 2.21 27.84 -14.74
CA GLU A 73 1.29 26.94 -14.03
C GLU A 73 1.54 25.46 -14.39
N GLU A 74 1.97 25.19 -15.63
CA GLU A 74 2.43 23.86 -16.02
C GLU A 74 3.71 23.44 -15.28
N ASP A 75 4.64 24.37 -15.05
CA ASP A 75 5.82 24.12 -14.22
C ASP A 75 5.42 23.81 -12.76
N ASP A 76 4.47 24.56 -12.19
CA ASP A 76 3.96 24.32 -10.83
C ASP A 76 3.25 22.96 -10.70
N PHE A 77 2.49 22.57 -11.72
CA PHE A 77 1.88 21.25 -11.83
C PHE A 77 2.94 20.15 -11.86
N CYS A 78 3.96 20.29 -12.70
CA CYS A 78 5.02 19.29 -12.84
C CYS A 78 5.81 19.14 -11.53
N GLU A 79 6.10 20.26 -10.87
CA GLU A 79 6.74 20.28 -9.54
C GLU A 79 5.89 19.53 -8.51
N ALA A 80 4.57 19.74 -8.48
CA ALA A 80 3.67 19.05 -7.56
C ALA A 80 3.63 17.53 -7.82
N ALA A 81 3.49 17.12 -9.08
CA ALA A 81 3.51 15.70 -9.46
C ALA A 81 4.83 15.03 -9.08
N ASN A 82 5.96 15.67 -9.37
CA ASN A 82 7.29 15.16 -9.01
C ASN A 82 7.45 14.98 -7.49
N ARG A 83 6.94 15.92 -6.68
CA ARG A 83 6.99 15.80 -5.21
C ARG A 83 6.17 14.61 -4.71
N ILE A 84 5.01 14.35 -5.32
CA ILE A 84 4.17 13.21 -4.95
C ILE A 84 4.88 11.91 -5.32
N GLN A 85 5.34 11.79 -6.56
CA GLN A 85 6.05 10.59 -7.03
C GLN A 85 7.32 10.33 -6.21
N GLU A 86 8.09 11.37 -5.87
CA GLU A 86 9.26 11.23 -5.00
C GLU A 86 8.88 10.76 -3.59
N ALA A 87 7.85 11.36 -2.98
CA ALA A 87 7.40 10.99 -1.64
C ALA A 87 6.85 9.54 -1.60
N LEU A 88 6.09 9.14 -2.62
CA LEU A 88 5.61 7.76 -2.77
C LEU A 88 6.78 6.80 -3.02
N GLY A 89 7.73 7.17 -3.87
CA GLY A 89 8.96 6.42 -4.13
C GLY A 89 9.78 6.16 -2.87
N GLN A 90 9.96 7.19 -2.03
CA GLN A 90 10.63 7.05 -0.74
C GLN A 90 9.85 6.13 0.20
N TRP A 91 8.53 6.31 0.29
CA TRP A 91 7.68 5.50 1.16
C TRP A 91 7.61 4.02 0.74
N LEU A 92 7.68 3.70 -0.56
CA LEU A 92 7.69 2.31 -1.06
C LEU A 92 8.81 1.45 -0.47
N THR A 93 9.90 2.06 -0.02
CA THR A 93 10.99 1.35 0.65
C THR A 93 10.61 0.82 2.05
N ALA A 94 9.57 1.36 2.67
CA ALA A 94 9.08 0.96 3.98
C ALA A 94 8.19 -0.30 3.90
N SER A 95 8.82 -1.48 3.78
CA SER A 95 8.12 -2.77 3.60
C SER A 95 6.94 -3.01 4.56
N VAL A 96 7.11 -2.68 5.86
CA VAL A 96 6.05 -2.87 6.86
C VAL A 96 4.82 -2.02 6.56
N GLU A 97 5.02 -0.74 6.27
CA GLU A 97 3.92 0.20 6.00
C GLU A 97 3.30 -0.09 4.65
N ARG A 98 4.11 -0.32 3.61
CA ARG A 98 3.65 -0.65 2.26
C ARG A 98 2.75 -1.89 2.24
N ASN A 99 3.12 -2.93 2.99
CA ASN A 99 2.40 -4.21 2.95
C ASN A 99 1.31 -4.34 4.02
N ALA A 100 0.97 -3.27 4.75
CA ALA A 100 0.10 -3.33 5.92
C ALA A 100 -1.27 -3.98 5.63
N LEU A 101 -1.94 -3.60 4.52
CA LEU A 101 -3.24 -4.17 4.15
C LEU A 101 -3.14 -5.65 3.72
N LEU A 102 -2.10 -6.01 2.97
CA LEU A 102 -1.85 -7.41 2.59
C LEU A 102 -1.60 -8.26 3.85
N VAL A 103 -0.79 -7.76 4.77
CA VAL A 103 -0.50 -8.43 6.05
C VAL A 103 -1.78 -8.63 6.85
N GLU A 104 -2.61 -7.59 7.00
CA GLU A 104 -3.88 -7.68 7.72
C GLU A 104 -4.80 -8.76 7.11
N LYS A 105 -4.97 -8.73 5.78
CA LYS A 105 -5.77 -9.71 5.03
C LYS A 105 -5.26 -11.15 5.22
N LEU A 106 -3.96 -11.38 5.01
CA LEU A 106 -3.37 -12.72 5.12
C LEU A 106 -3.44 -13.27 6.55
N VAL A 107 -3.26 -12.41 7.55
CA VAL A 107 -3.40 -12.79 8.96
C VAL A 107 -4.85 -13.19 9.27
N GLU A 108 -5.83 -12.40 8.81
CA GLU A 108 -7.24 -12.73 8.99
C GLU A 108 -7.62 -14.04 8.31
N ASP A 109 -7.20 -14.24 7.06
CA ASP A 109 -7.42 -15.47 6.31
C ASP A 109 -6.80 -16.69 6.99
N ALA A 110 -5.55 -16.57 7.48
CA ALA A 110 -4.86 -17.65 8.19
C ALA A 110 -5.57 -18.02 9.50
N LEU A 111 -6.01 -17.02 10.28
CA LEU A 111 -6.75 -17.26 11.52
C LEU A 111 -8.12 -17.90 11.24
N ASN A 112 -8.84 -17.42 10.23
CA ASN A 112 -10.11 -18.00 9.80
C ASN A 112 -9.94 -19.46 9.36
N ALA A 113 -8.93 -19.76 8.55
CA ALA A 113 -8.62 -21.13 8.11
C ALA A 113 -8.27 -22.05 9.28
N ALA A 114 -7.44 -21.59 10.23
CA ALA A 114 -7.09 -22.36 11.43
C ALA A 114 -8.35 -22.67 12.28
N CYS A 115 -9.24 -21.69 12.44
CA CYS A 115 -10.49 -21.86 13.18
C CYS A 115 -11.43 -22.87 12.52
N LEU A 116 -11.57 -22.81 11.20
CA LEU A 116 -12.39 -23.77 10.44
C LEU A 116 -11.85 -25.20 10.60
N SER A 117 -10.53 -25.39 10.50
CA SER A 117 -9.89 -26.69 10.69
C SER A 117 -10.19 -27.31 12.06
N VAL A 118 -10.12 -26.52 13.14
CA VAL A 118 -10.46 -26.98 14.50
C VAL A 118 -11.94 -27.34 14.61
N ARG A 119 -12.83 -26.50 14.06
CA ARG A 119 -14.28 -26.74 14.10
C ARG A 119 -14.66 -28.02 13.37
N ASP A 120 -14.08 -28.25 12.20
CA ASP A 120 -14.32 -29.44 11.38
C ASP A 120 -13.82 -30.69 12.09
N GLY A 121 -12.60 -30.65 12.64
CA GLY A 121 -12.02 -31.76 13.40
C GLY A 121 -12.84 -32.15 14.63
N LEU A 122 -13.42 -31.16 15.32
CA LEU A 122 -14.28 -31.37 16.49
C LEU A 122 -15.78 -31.57 16.14
N LYS A 123 -16.15 -31.44 14.86
CA LYS A 123 -17.54 -31.51 14.38
C LYS A 123 -18.47 -30.50 15.07
N VAL A 124 -17.96 -29.30 15.34
CA VAL A 124 -18.72 -28.22 15.99
C VAL A 124 -19.63 -27.54 14.97
N SER A 125 -20.93 -27.78 15.08
CA SER A 125 -21.95 -27.22 14.17
C SER A 125 -22.62 -25.93 14.66
N ALA A 126 -22.33 -25.46 15.88
CA ALA A 126 -22.96 -24.28 16.46
C ALA A 126 -22.04 -23.56 17.47
N GLY A 127 -22.24 -22.24 17.61
CA GLY A 127 -21.50 -21.35 18.51
C GLY A 127 -20.38 -20.57 17.82
N ASP A 128 -20.14 -19.35 18.31
CA ASP A 128 -19.03 -18.48 17.87
C ASP A 128 -17.95 -18.41 18.96
N ALA A 129 -17.33 -19.55 19.26
CA ALA A 129 -16.19 -19.60 20.18
C ALA A 129 -14.96 -18.85 19.61
N VAL A 130 -14.91 -18.70 18.28
CA VAL A 130 -13.83 -18.02 17.56
C VAL A 130 -13.81 -16.54 17.89
N GLY A 131 -14.95 -15.85 17.77
CA GLY A 131 -15.07 -14.43 18.11
C GLY A 131 -14.77 -14.13 19.58
N VAL A 132 -15.01 -15.09 20.48
CA VAL A 132 -14.69 -14.96 21.90
C VAL A 132 -13.19 -15.16 22.16
N PHE A 133 -12.59 -16.20 21.57
CA PHE A 133 -11.18 -16.55 21.80
C PHE A 133 -10.23 -15.51 21.16
N PHE A 134 -10.51 -15.09 19.93
CA PHE A 134 -9.74 -14.05 19.24
C PHE A 134 -10.27 -12.65 19.56
N SER A 135 -10.36 -12.34 20.86
CA SER A 135 -10.69 -11.01 21.35
C SER A 135 -9.61 -10.45 22.28
N GLY A 136 -9.52 -9.13 22.35
CA GLY A 136 -8.55 -8.41 23.20
C GLY A 136 -7.09 -8.80 22.92
N SER A 137 -6.32 -8.98 23.99
CA SER A 137 -4.87 -9.22 23.93
C SER A 137 -4.46 -10.50 23.21
N GLN A 138 -5.34 -11.51 23.14
CA GLN A 138 -5.04 -12.74 22.39
C GLN A 138 -5.03 -12.46 20.89
N LYS A 139 -6.03 -11.72 20.39
CA LYS A 139 -6.07 -11.31 18.98
C LYS A 139 -4.80 -10.55 18.61
N GLU A 140 -4.41 -9.57 19.41
CA GLU A 140 -3.21 -8.75 19.20
C GLU A 140 -1.93 -9.60 19.15
N ALA A 141 -1.79 -10.58 20.06
CA ALA A 141 -0.63 -11.46 20.09
C ALA A 141 -0.52 -12.33 18.83
N PHE A 142 -1.64 -12.92 18.39
CA PHE A 142 -1.68 -13.72 17.16
C PHE A 142 -1.42 -12.86 15.93
N GLN A 143 -2.07 -11.70 15.82
CA GLN A 143 -1.86 -10.77 14.72
C GLN A 143 -0.40 -10.34 14.62
N THR A 144 0.24 -10.01 15.74
CA THR A 144 1.66 -9.65 15.79
C THR A 144 2.56 -10.79 15.32
N MET A 145 2.27 -12.02 15.74
CA MET A 145 3.07 -13.19 15.36
C MET A 145 2.95 -13.49 13.86
N PHE A 146 1.72 -13.55 13.34
CA PHE A 146 1.50 -13.83 11.92
C PHE A 146 1.96 -12.69 11.02
N ALA A 147 1.81 -11.43 11.44
CA ALA A 147 2.34 -10.29 10.70
C ALA A 147 3.86 -10.37 10.52
N ARG A 148 4.59 -10.75 11.57
CA ARG A 148 6.04 -10.99 11.47
C ARG A 148 6.37 -12.12 10.50
N TYR A 149 5.59 -13.21 10.54
CA TYR A 149 5.77 -14.32 9.60
C TYR A 149 5.57 -13.89 8.16
N VAL A 150 4.47 -13.19 7.83
CA VAL A 150 4.19 -12.68 6.48
C VAL A 150 5.32 -11.76 5.99
N LEU A 151 5.79 -10.84 6.84
CA LEU A 151 6.89 -9.94 6.48
C LEU A 151 8.22 -10.68 6.24
N CYS A 152 8.47 -11.78 6.95
CA CYS A 152 9.63 -12.64 6.69
C CYS A 152 9.53 -13.32 5.31
N GLU A 153 8.37 -13.87 4.97
CA GLU A 153 8.13 -14.51 3.66
C GLU A 153 8.29 -13.48 2.52
N ILE A 154 7.72 -12.28 2.66
CA ILE A 154 7.90 -11.19 1.68
C ILE A 154 9.38 -10.83 1.51
N SER A 155 10.15 -10.83 2.60
CA SER A 155 11.58 -10.54 2.54
C SER A 155 12.35 -11.61 1.77
N TRP A 156 12.01 -12.89 1.96
CA TRP A 156 12.61 -14.00 1.19
C TRP A 156 12.25 -13.96 -0.29
N MET A 157 11.00 -13.59 -0.63
CA MET A 157 10.61 -13.39 -2.03
C MET A 157 11.49 -12.34 -2.73
N ALA A 158 11.83 -11.25 -2.03
CA ALA A 158 12.69 -10.20 -2.59
C ALA A 158 14.15 -10.67 -2.78
N GLU A 159 14.63 -11.61 -1.97
CA GLU A 159 15.97 -12.20 -2.09
C GLU A 159 16.05 -13.15 -3.30
N ASP A 160 15.04 -13.99 -3.51
CA ASP A 160 14.97 -14.92 -4.64
C ASP A 160 14.90 -14.19 -6.00
N GLU A 161 14.24 -13.02 -6.06
CA GLU A 161 14.24 -12.15 -7.24
C GLU A 161 15.61 -11.51 -7.53
N GLY A 162 16.46 -11.36 -6.51
CA GLY A 162 17.81 -10.80 -6.62
C GLY A 162 18.88 -11.81 -7.03
N ASP A 163 18.58 -13.11 -6.97
CA ASP A 163 19.54 -14.20 -7.13
C ASP A 163 19.30 -15.02 -8.42
N CYS A 164 18.88 -14.37 -9.50
CA CYS A 164 19.11 -14.91 -10.85
C CYS A 164 20.55 -14.60 -11.26
N PRO A 165 21.53 -15.54 -11.15
CA PRO A 165 22.72 -15.44 -11.96
C PRO A 165 22.26 -15.46 -13.42
N ALA A 166 22.67 -14.46 -14.19
CA ALA A 166 22.60 -14.50 -15.64
C ALA A 166 23.35 -15.77 -16.10
N GLY A 167 22.58 -16.85 -16.30
CA GLY A 167 23.10 -18.19 -16.51
C GLY A 167 22.96 -18.60 -17.97
N ALA A 168 24.14 -18.81 -18.57
CA ALA A 168 24.46 -19.59 -19.78
C ALA A 168 24.65 -18.80 -21.08
#